data_AF-A0A840PJN3-F1
#
_entry.id   AF-A0A840PJN3-F1
#
_cell.length_a   1.000
_cell.length_b   1.000
_cell.length_c   1.000
_cell.angle_alpha   90.00
_cell.angle_beta   90.00
_cell.angle_gamma   90.00
#
_symmetry.space_group_name_H-M   'P 1'
#
loop_
_entity.id
_entity.type
_entity.pdbx_description
1 polymer ?
#
loop_
_entity_poly.entity_id
_entity_poly.type
_entity_poly.pdbx_seq_one_letter_code
_entity_poly.pdbx_strand_id
1 'polypeptide(L)'
;MNYRVYKIKGKHNETKRVRTLKIEAFDEEDAINEALNLGLESINSVEIVPFDPPTERQLEYAKSLSIKIPENACKTDVSALINRAVNKDGEPNEGLIEFATNKRIFFSKYIGKTALYNLVFYELPDLDRVAFFVFSIYRYISDDRHANLDTHPYHEKFYEFAESVVKDERFMKSMKKYSGADLKFFGELTTSDGWTHTGGSVNTIAFKTAREFLIKNHLINNSAPYKSKQLHHRTSKTLILMDDEIEEFQANGFKVEKFGEVFRNDTANETYSTEEMPNDERDTNFKSSVVIGASVAFAIMFLYKLLFS
;
A
#
# COMPACT_ATOMS: atom_id res chain seq x y z
N MET A 1 -1.86 8.70 16.44
CA MET A 1 -3.25 8.47 15.98
C MET A 1 -3.57 9.41 14.81
N ASN A 2 -4.40 8.98 13.86
CA ASN A 2 -4.92 9.85 12.79
C ASN A 2 -6.21 10.61 13.19
N TYR A 3 -6.64 10.47 14.45
CA TYR A 3 -7.83 11.09 15.03
C TYR A 3 -7.55 11.59 16.46
N ARG A 4 -8.52 12.26 17.07
CA ARG A 4 -8.48 12.78 18.44
C ARG A 4 -9.72 12.34 19.22
N VAL A 5 -9.64 12.40 20.55
CA VAL A 5 -10.80 12.19 21.42
C VAL A 5 -11.28 13.55 21.93
N TYR A 6 -12.55 13.84 21.75
CA TYR A 6 -13.21 15.06 22.20
C TYR A 6 -14.14 14.75 23.35
N LYS A 7 -14.09 15.57 24.39
CA LYS A 7 -15.05 15.57 25.49
C LYS A 7 -15.98 16.74 25.28
N ILE A 8 -17.21 16.43 24.91
CA ILE A 8 -18.24 17.41 24.58
C ILE A 8 -19.27 17.42 25.70
N LYS A 9 -19.51 18.61 26.26
CA LYS A 9 -20.60 18.82 27.23
C LYS A 9 -21.71 19.60 26.57
N GLY A 10 -22.94 19.16 26.79
CA GLY A 10 -24.10 19.80 26.19
C GLY A 10 -25.41 19.42 26.87
N LYS A 11 -26.48 20.16 26.57
CA LYS A 11 -27.83 19.84 27.04
C LYS A 11 -28.45 18.77 26.14
N HIS A 12 -28.94 17.69 26.73
CA HIS A 12 -29.60 16.62 25.98
C HIS A 12 -31.04 16.99 25.59
N ASN A 13 -31.46 16.64 24.38
CA ASN A 13 -32.75 16.99 23.80
C ASN A 13 -33.95 16.46 24.61
N GLU A 14 -33.93 15.20 25.04
CA GLU A 14 -35.02 14.57 25.79
C GLU A 14 -35.03 14.98 27.27
N THR A 15 -33.92 14.76 27.97
CA THR A 15 -33.88 14.95 29.44
C THR A 15 -33.67 16.40 29.86
N LYS A 16 -33.29 17.28 28.93
CA LYS A 16 -32.93 18.68 29.17
C LYS A 16 -31.82 18.86 30.23
N ARG A 17 -31.09 17.79 30.58
CA ARG A 17 -29.95 17.80 31.50
C ARG A 17 -28.65 17.91 30.74
N VAL A 18 -27.63 18.47 31.39
CA VAL A 18 -26.26 18.49 30.85
C VAL A 18 -25.70 17.07 30.88
N ARG A 19 -25.18 16.62 29.73
CA ARG A 19 -24.46 15.35 29.57
C ARG A 19 -23.06 15.63 29.06
N THR A 20 -22.14 14.72 29.37
CA THR A 20 -20.77 14.72 28.83
C THR A 20 -20.62 13.50 27.95
N LEU A 21 -20.22 13.70 26.69
CA LEU A 21 -19.88 12.64 25.74
C LEU A 21 -18.38 12.62 25.51
N LYS A 22 -17.82 11.44 25.26
CA LYS A 22 -16.46 11.26 24.73
C LYS A 22 -16.61 10.68 23.33
N ILE A 23 -16.09 11.38 22.33
CA ILE A 23 -16.26 11.06 20.91
C ILE A 23 -14.89 11.01 20.25
N GLU A 24 -14.65 9.97 19.46
CA GLU A 24 -13.46 9.85 18.61
C GLU A 24 -13.77 10.50 17.26
N ALA A 25 -12.96 11.46 16.81
CA ALA A 25 -13.19 12.19 15.56
C ALA A 25 -11.90 12.70 14.93
N PHE A 26 -11.93 12.96 13.62
CA PHE A 26 -10.77 13.53 12.89
C PHE A 26 -10.55 15.00 13.25
N ASP A 27 -11.63 15.76 13.36
CA ASP A 27 -11.63 17.15 13.75
C ASP A 27 -12.77 17.49 14.72
N GLU A 28 -12.83 18.77 15.13
CA GLU A 28 -13.81 19.25 16.10
C GLU A 28 -15.22 19.32 15.51
N GLU A 29 -15.36 19.64 14.23
CA GLU A 29 -16.65 19.76 13.55
C GLU A 29 -17.33 18.38 13.46
N ASP A 30 -16.57 17.36 13.09
CA ASP A 30 -17.00 15.97 13.09
C ASP A 30 -17.48 15.52 14.48
N ALA A 31 -16.72 15.85 15.53
CA ALA A 31 -17.08 15.51 16.90
C ALA A 31 -18.38 16.20 17.34
N ILE A 32 -18.56 17.46 16.97
CA ILE A 32 -19.77 18.25 17.24
C ILE A 32 -20.97 17.62 16.53
N ASN A 33 -20.85 17.32 15.24
CA ASN A 33 -21.92 16.71 14.45
C ASN A 33 -22.34 15.35 15.03
N GLU A 34 -21.40 14.52 15.44
CA GLU A 34 -21.70 13.26 16.11
C GLU A 34 -22.37 13.48 17.47
N ALA A 35 -21.94 14.47 18.24
CA ALA A 35 -22.56 14.80 19.53
C ALA A 35 -24.02 15.26 19.37
N LEU A 36 -24.32 16.04 18.32
CA LEU A 36 -25.68 16.45 17.98
C LEU A 36 -26.54 15.24 17.56
N ASN A 37 -25.99 14.34 16.73
CA ASN A 37 -26.65 13.10 16.33
C ASN A 37 -26.95 12.17 17.53
N LEU A 38 -26.10 12.20 18.56
CA LEU A 38 -26.29 11.49 19.83
C LEU A 38 -27.28 12.20 20.79
N GLY A 39 -27.94 13.27 20.35
CA GLY A 39 -29.04 13.92 21.06
C GLY A 39 -28.65 15.12 21.90
N LEU A 40 -27.44 15.69 21.75
CA LEU A 40 -27.17 17.01 22.31
C LEU A 40 -27.86 18.10 21.47
N GLU A 41 -28.58 18.99 22.13
CA GLU A 41 -29.31 20.10 21.50
C GLU A 41 -28.50 21.41 21.54
N SER A 42 -27.63 21.55 22.54
CA SER A 42 -26.73 22.70 22.67
C SER A 42 -25.40 22.25 23.24
N ILE A 43 -24.32 22.85 22.75
CA ILE A 43 -22.95 22.54 23.18
C ILE A 43 -22.49 23.63 24.14
N ASN A 44 -22.07 23.22 25.33
CA ASN A 44 -21.53 24.08 26.37
C ASN A 44 -20.01 24.19 26.29
N SER A 45 -19.32 23.09 25.99
CA SER A 45 -17.85 23.07 25.88
C SER A 45 -17.37 21.89 25.04
N VAL A 46 -16.25 22.08 24.37
CA VAL A 46 -15.51 21.04 23.66
C VAL A 46 -14.06 21.07 24.14
N GLU A 47 -13.56 19.93 24.60
CA GLU A 47 -12.19 19.78 25.13
C GLU A 47 -11.52 18.58 24.44
N ILE A 48 -10.27 18.72 24.00
CA ILE A 48 -9.49 17.57 23.52
C ILE A 48 -9.00 16.77 24.73
N VAL A 49 -9.28 15.47 24.73
CA VAL A 49 -8.81 14.53 25.73
C VAL A 49 -7.51 13.90 25.23
N PRO A 50 -6.40 14.00 25.99
CA PRO A 50 -5.18 13.30 25.64
C PRO A 50 -5.41 11.79 25.70
N PHE A 51 -4.82 11.05 24.76
CA PHE A 51 -4.86 9.59 24.79
C PHE A 51 -4.15 9.05 26.04
N ASP A 52 -4.60 7.89 26.52
CA ASP A 52 -3.97 7.23 27.65
C ASP A 52 -2.48 6.97 27.38
N PRO A 53 -1.58 7.23 28.35
CA PRO A 53 -0.18 6.88 28.21
C PRO A 53 0.01 5.35 28.16
N PRO A 54 1.13 4.86 27.59
CA PRO A 54 1.42 3.44 27.58
C PRO A 54 1.52 2.87 28.99
N THR A 55 1.06 1.63 29.16
CA THR A 55 1.18 0.91 30.43
C THR A 55 2.62 0.43 30.65
N GLU A 56 3.04 0.28 31.91
CA GLU A 56 4.38 -0.24 32.27
C GLU A 56 4.69 -1.56 31.56
N ARG A 57 3.71 -2.49 31.53
CA ARG A 57 3.84 -3.77 30.82
C ARG A 57 4.12 -3.62 29.33
N GLN A 58 3.49 -2.64 28.66
CA GLN A 58 3.77 -2.35 27.25
C GLN A 58 5.18 -1.78 27.07
N LEU A 59 5.62 -0.89 27.96
CA LEU A 59 6.96 -0.29 27.91
C LEU A 59 8.04 -1.37 28.12
N GLU A 60 7.87 -2.24 29.09
CA GLU A 60 8.76 -3.38 29.35
C GLU A 60 8.81 -4.34 28.16
N TYR A 61 7.65 -4.68 27.59
CA TYR A 61 7.59 -5.60 26.47
C TYR A 61 8.20 -4.99 25.20
N ALA A 62 7.89 -3.73 24.89
CA ALA A 62 8.52 -2.99 23.80
C ALA A 62 10.04 -2.90 23.97
N LYS A 63 10.54 -2.69 25.19
CA LYS A 63 11.98 -2.71 25.50
C LYS A 63 12.59 -4.09 25.23
N SER A 64 11.92 -5.18 25.63
CA SER A 64 12.40 -6.54 25.36
C SER A 64 12.50 -6.85 23.86
N LEU A 65 11.63 -6.24 23.05
CA LEU A 65 11.65 -6.30 21.58
C LEU A 65 12.61 -5.27 20.94
N SER A 66 13.38 -4.52 21.74
CA SER A 66 14.27 -3.45 21.27
C SER A 66 13.59 -2.35 20.45
N ILE A 67 12.30 -2.10 20.72
CA ILE A 67 11.51 -1.06 20.05
C ILE A 67 11.85 0.30 20.67
N LYS A 68 12.24 1.25 19.81
CA LYS A 68 12.37 2.65 20.22
C LYS A 68 10.99 3.30 20.23
N ILE A 69 10.49 3.62 21.41
CA ILE A 69 9.19 4.26 21.59
C ILE A 69 9.34 5.77 21.31
N PRO A 70 8.57 6.33 20.38
CA PRO A 70 8.61 7.76 20.09
C PRO A 70 8.09 8.60 21.26
N GLU A 71 8.60 9.81 21.37
CA GLU A 71 8.11 10.79 22.33
C GLU A 71 6.61 11.06 22.09
N ASN A 72 5.83 11.11 23.18
CA ASN A 72 4.37 11.27 23.16
C ASN A 72 3.57 10.10 22.54
N ALA A 73 4.16 8.91 22.35
CA ALA A 73 3.40 7.73 21.95
C ALA A 73 2.39 7.34 23.05
N CYS A 74 1.12 7.17 22.66
CA CYS A 74 0.08 6.72 23.57
C CYS A 74 0.02 5.19 23.67
N LYS A 75 -0.87 4.68 24.54
CA LYS A 75 -1.13 3.25 24.73
C LYS A 75 -1.40 2.51 23.42
N THR A 76 -2.24 3.08 22.54
CA THR A 76 -2.59 2.46 21.26
C THR A 76 -1.43 2.48 20.27
N ASP A 77 -0.65 3.57 20.26
CA ASP A 77 0.55 3.69 19.43
C ASP A 77 1.60 2.64 19.81
N VAL A 78 1.85 2.43 21.11
CA VAL A 78 2.80 1.40 21.57
C VAL A 78 2.29 -0.02 21.27
N SER A 79 0.98 -0.27 21.40
CA SER A 79 0.39 -1.55 20.95
C SER A 79 0.61 -1.79 19.46
N ALA A 80 0.44 -0.77 18.62
CA ALA A 80 0.66 -0.89 17.18
C ALA A 80 2.13 -1.19 16.85
N LEU A 81 3.08 -0.50 17.51
CA LEU A 81 4.51 -0.76 17.38
C LEU A 81 4.89 -2.19 17.78
N ILE A 82 4.38 -2.66 18.93
CA ILE A 82 4.60 -4.03 19.41
C ILE A 82 4.02 -5.04 18.41
N ASN A 83 2.78 -4.85 17.97
CA ASN A 83 2.13 -5.75 17.02
C ASN A 83 2.93 -5.85 15.72
N ARG A 84 3.38 -4.71 15.21
CA ARG A 84 4.21 -4.63 14.00
C ARG A 84 5.52 -5.40 14.17
N ALA A 85 6.21 -5.25 15.31
CA ALA A 85 7.46 -5.95 15.59
C ALA A 85 7.26 -7.47 15.73
N VAL A 86 6.26 -7.89 16.52
CA VAL A 86 5.95 -9.32 16.77
C VAL A 86 5.57 -10.04 15.47
N ASN A 87 4.75 -9.41 14.63
CA ASN A 87 4.27 -10.00 13.38
C ASN A 87 5.24 -9.79 12.20
N LYS A 88 6.39 -9.14 12.42
CA LYS A 88 7.33 -8.71 11.36
C LYS A 88 6.61 -7.96 10.23
N ASP A 89 5.65 -7.12 10.61
CA ASP A 89 4.78 -6.41 9.66
C ASP A 89 5.47 -5.15 9.12
N GLY A 90 5.32 -4.91 7.82
CA GLY A 90 5.92 -3.77 7.13
C GLY A 90 5.14 -2.48 7.35
N GLU A 91 5.66 -1.38 6.83
CA GLU A 91 4.92 -0.11 6.78
C GLU A 91 3.82 -0.19 5.71
N PRO A 92 2.62 0.32 5.99
CA PRO A 92 1.62 0.48 4.96
C PRO A 92 2.12 1.48 3.90
N ASN A 93 1.72 1.24 2.64
CA ASN A 93 1.99 2.18 1.56
C ASN A 93 1.15 3.46 1.77
N GLU A 94 1.67 4.62 1.38
CA GLU A 94 1.00 5.93 1.55
C GLU A 94 -0.43 5.94 0.99
N GLY A 95 -0.65 5.45 -0.24
CA GLY A 95 -2.00 5.41 -0.81
C GLY A 95 -3.00 4.53 -0.04
N LEU A 96 -2.55 3.52 0.72
CA LEU A 96 -3.45 2.77 1.61
C LEU A 96 -3.80 3.56 2.87
N ILE A 97 -2.85 4.33 3.40
CA ILE A 97 -3.04 5.24 4.54
C ILE A 97 -4.03 6.34 4.17
N GLU A 98 -3.85 6.95 3.00
CA GLU A 98 -4.77 7.95 2.45
C GLU A 98 -6.16 7.37 2.25
N PHE A 99 -6.27 6.21 1.59
CA PHE A 99 -7.56 5.54 1.40
C PHE A 99 -8.28 5.27 2.72
N ALA A 100 -7.58 4.72 3.72
CA ALA A 100 -8.16 4.46 5.04
C ALA A 100 -8.60 5.77 5.73
N THR A 101 -7.83 6.84 5.57
CA THR A 101 -8.15 8.16 6.12
C THR A 101 -9.38 8.77 5.44
N ASN A 102 -9.46 8.69 4.10
CA ASN A 102 -10.61 9.15 3.31
C ASN A 102 -11.89 8.40 3.68
N LYS A 103 -11.77 7.10 3.96
CA LYS A 103 -12.86 6.25 4.45
C LYS A 103 -13.16 6.44 5.94
N ARG A 104 -12.54 7.44 6.57
CA ARG A 104 -12.74 7.84 7.96
C ARG A 104 -12.49 6.72 8.97
N ILE A 105 -11.48 5.90 8.70
CA ILE A 105 -11.07 4.78 9.56
C ILE A 105 -10.02 5.25 10.57
N PHE A 106 -10.25 4.97 11.84
CA PHE A 106 -9.37 5.35 12.94
C PHE A 106 -8.22 4.36 13.14
N PHE A 107 -6.98 4.84 13.11
CA PHE A 107 -5.79 4.01 13.33
C PHE A 107 -4.60 4.78 13.97
N SER A 108 -3.67 4.00 14.51
CA SER A 108 -2.36 4.52 14.93
C SER A 108 -1.48 4.79 13.73
N LYS A 109 -0.73 5.89 13.75
CA LYS A 109 0.28 6.21 12.72
C LYS A 109 1.41 5.17 12.63
N TYR A 110 1.53 4.28 13.63
CA TYR A 110 2.51 3.21 13.67
C TYR A 110 1.93 1.84 13.29
N ILE A 111 0.68 1.79 12.79
CA ILE A 111 0.02 0.56 12.36
C ILE A 111 0.86 -0.16 11.29
N GLY A 112 0.94 -1.49 11.37
CA GLY A 112 1.56 -2.31 10.34
C GLY A 112 0.68 -2.45 9.10
N LYS A 113 1.28 -2.76 7.95
CA LYS A 113 0.59 -2.92 6.66
C LYS A 113 -0.52 -3.97 6.73
N THR A 114 -0.22 -5.14 7.28
CA THR A 114 -1.19 -6.24 7.42
C THR A 114 -2.31 -5.86 8.37
N ALA A 115 -1.98 -5.20 9.47
CA ALA A 115 -2.98 -4.69 10.41
C ALA A 115 -3.91 -3.65 9.76
N LEU A 116 -3.37 -2.72 8.95
CA LEU A 116 -4.18 -1.72 8.26
C LEU A 116 -5.09 -2.34 7.20
N TYR A 117 -4.60 -3.32 6.44
CA TYR A 117 -5.43 -4.08 5.49
C TYR A 117 -6.62 -4.76 6.19
N ASN A 118 -6.38 -5.42 7.34
CA ASN A 118 -7.45 -6.02 8.13
C ASN A 118 -8.45 -4.97 8.59
N LEU A 119 -7.98 -3.87 9.16
CA LEU A 119 -8.83 -2.79 9.65
C LEU A 119 -9.70 -2.22 8.53
N VAL A 120 -9.10 -1.87 7.39
CA VAL A 120 -9.82 -1.40 6.19
C VAL A 120 -10.88 -2.41 5.78
N PHE A 121 -10.52 -3.68 5.63
CA PHE A 121 -11.47 -4.68 5.16
C PHE A 121 -12.66 -4.87 6.10
N TYR A 122 -12.46 -4.82 7.42
CA TYR A 122 -13.54 -5.04 8.39
C TYR A 122 -14.40 -3.80 8.66
N GLU A 123 -13.83 -2.60 8.63
CA GLU A 123 -14.56 -1.35 8.89
C GLU A 123 -15.36 -0.86 7.67
N LEU A 124 -14.95 -1.23 6.45
CA LEU A 124 -15.66 -0.80 5.25
C LEU A 124 -17.09 -1.36 5.17
N PRO A 125 -18.08 -0.53 4.76
CA PRO A 125 -19.39 -1.00 4.33
C PRO A 125 -19.28 -2.03 3.20
N ASP A 126 -20.30 -2.88 3.04
CA ASP A 126 -20.24 -4.00 2.09
C ASP A 126 -19.92 -3.57 0.65
N LEU A 127 -20.47 -2.46 0.16
CA LEU A 127 -20.18 -1.97 -1.19
C LEU A 127 -18.70 -1.60 -1.37
N ASP A 128 -18.17 -0.75 -0.48
CA ASP A 128 -16.76 -0.33 -0.50
C ASP A 128 -15.81 -1.51 -0.29
N ARG A 129 -16.19 -2.45 0.59
CA ARG A 129 -15.41 -3.66 0.89
C ARG A 129 -15.27 -4.54 -0.35
N VAL A 130 -16.34 -4.70 -1.14
CA VAL A 130 -16.30 -5.45 -2.40
C VAL A 130 -15.45 -4.72 -3.45
N ALA A 131 -15.58 -3.38 -3.57
CA ALA A 131 -14.75 -2.58 -4.47
C ALA A 131 -13.26 -2.70 -4.11
N PHE A 132 -12.93 -2.62 -2.82
CA PHE A 132 -11.57 -2.82 -2.31
C PHE A 132 -11.04 -4.23 -2.57
N PHE A 133 -11.91 -5.26 -2.51
CA PHE A 133 -11.55 -6.63 -2.82
C PHE A 133 -11.16 -6.82 -4.29
N VAL A 134 -11.98 -6.36 -5.24
CA VAL A 134 -11.66 -6.47 -6.69
C VAL A 134 -10.44 -5.63 -7.07
N PHE A 135 -10.28 -4.46 -6.47
CA PHE A 135 -9.10 -3.62 -6.62
C PHE A 135 -7.82 -4.34 -6.15
N SER A 136 -7.89 -5.02 -5.01
CA SER A 136 -6.76 -5.80 -4.48
C SER A 136 -6.36 -6.94 -5.42
N ILE A 137 -7.34 -7.63 -6.04
CA ILE A 137 -7.09 -8.66 -7.06
C ILE A 137 -6.45 -8.03 -8.30
N TYR A 138 -7.01 -6.92 -8.80
CA TYR A 138 -6.47 -6.20 -9.95
C TYR A 138 -5.00 -5.85 -9.73
N ARG A 139 -4.66 -5.22 -8.60
CA ARG A 139 -3.28 -4.84 -8.25
C ARG A 139 -2.37 -6.03 -8.18
N TYR A 140 -2.81 -7.10 -7.51
CA TYR A 140 -2.02 -8.31 -7.40
C TYR A 140 -1.70 -8.90 -8.78
N ILE A 141 -2.66 -8.96 -9.70
CA ILE A 141 -2.46 -9.57 -11.02
C ILE A 141 -1.61 -8.68 -11.94
N SER A 142 -1.97 -7.40 -12.04
CA SER A 142 -1.33 -6.41 -12.93
C SER A 142 0.03 -5.90 -12.45
N ASP A 143 0.43 -6.23 -11.21
CA ASP A 143 1.59 -5.63 -10.53
C ASP A 143 1.46 -4.10 -10.37
N ASP A 144 0.22 -3.61 -10.29
CA ASP A 144 -0.06 -2.19 -10.13
C ASP A 144 0.35 -1.68 -8.73
N ARG A 145 1.16 -0.62 -8.76
CA ARG A 145 1.72 0.03 -7.58
C ARG A 145 0.81 1.10 -7.00
N HIS A 146 -0.25 1.52 -7.70
CA HIS A 146 -1.29 2.38 -7.15
C HIS A 146 -1.88 1.72 -5.90
N ALA A 147 -1.80 2.43 -4.77
CA ALA A 147 -2.21 1.89 -3.48
C ALA A 147 -3.57 2.40 -3.00
N ASN A 148 -4.11 3.42 -3.65
CA ASN A 148 -5.34 4.11 -3.27
C ASN A 148 -6.46 3.78 -4.27
N LEU A 149 -7.58 3.26 -3.78
CA LEU A 149 -8.76 2.93 -4.59
C LEU A 149 -9.48 4.20 -5.06
N ASP A 150 -9.61 5.22 -4.21
CA ASP A 150 -10.43 6.41 -4.49
C ASP A 150 -9.87 7.24 -5.64
N THR A 151 -8.55 7.23 -5.81
CA THR A 151 -7.85 8.00 -6.86
C THR A 151 -7.43 7.15 -8.06
N HIS A 152 -7.83 5.87 -8.10
CA HIS A 152 -7.44 4.97 -9.17
C HIS A 152 -8.16 5.33 -10.49
N PRO A 153 -7.48 5.30 -11.66
CA PRO A 153 -8.12 5.58 -12.95
C PRO A 153 -9.34 4.69 -13.27
N TYR A 154 -9.33 3.46 -12.76
CA TYR A 154 -10.42 2.48 -12.89
C TYR A 154 -11.38 2.44 -11.68
N HIS A 155 -11.38 3.47 -10.83
CA HIS A 155 -12.26 3.58 -9.65
C HIS A 155 -13.71 3.20 -9.99
N GLU A 156 -14.30 3.83 -11.01
CA GLU A 156 -15.70 3.58 -11.41
C GLU A 156 -15.95 2.12 -11.78
N LYS A 157 -14.98 1.45 -12.43
CA LYS A 157 -15.11 0.04 -12.80
C LYS A 157 -15.10 -0.90 -11.60
N PHE A 158 -14.36 -0.57 -10.54
CA PHE A 158 -14.37 -1.36 -9.32
C PHE A 158 -15.70 -1.24 -8.56
N TYR A 159 -16.33 -0.07 -8.58
CA TYR A 159 -17.66 0.11 -7.99
C TYR A 159 -18.77 -0.46 -8.86
N GLU A 160 -18.67 -0.40 -10.20
CA GLU A 160 -19.58 -1.09 -11.12
C GLU A 160 -19.61 -2.60 -10.81
N PHE A 161 -18.43 -3.20 -10.61
CA PHE A 161 -18.35 -4.59 -10.14
C PHE A 161 -19.03 -4.77 -8.79
N ALA A 162 -18.72 -3.92 -7.81
CA ALA A 162 -19.26 -4.05 -6.46
C ALA A 162 -20.79 -4.00 -6.45
N GLU A 163 -21.40 -3.05 -7.14
CA GLU A 163 -22.85 -2.93 -7.28
C GLU A 163 -23.48 -4.19 -7.89
N SER A 164 -22.80 -4.80 -8.87
CA SER A 164 -23.30 -6.00 -9.55
C SER A 164 -23.34 -7.25 -8.66
N VAL A 165 -22.53 -7.33 -7.61
CA VAL A 165 -22.38 -8.54 -6.77
C VAL A 165 -22.69 -8.34 -5.29
N VAL A 166 -22.82 -7.12 -4.79
CA VAL A 166 -23.02 -6.85 -3.34
C VAL A 166 -24.30 -7.49 -2.78
N LYS A 167 -25.32 -7.68 -3.63
CA LYS A 167 -26.57 -8.38 -3.28
C LYS A 167 -26.55 -9.89 -3.60
N ASP A 168 -25.49 -10.40 -4.24
CA ASP A 168 -25.34 -11.83 -4.50
C ASP A 168 -24.82 -12.55 -3.23
N GLU A 169 -25.73 -13.27 -2.57
CA GLU A 169 -25.41 -14.03 -1.36
C GLU A 169 -24.29 -15.06 -1.55
N ARG A 170 -24.19 -15.69 -2.73
CA ARG A 170 -23.16 -16.70 -3.01
C ARG A 170 -21.80 -16.04 -3.09
N PHE A 171 -21.71 -14.91 -3.79
CA PHE A 171 -20.51 -14.10 -3.85
C PHE A 171 -20.11 -13.62 -2.45
N MET A 172 -21.03 -12.98 -1.72
CA MET A 172 -20.74 -12.43 -0.40
C MET A 172 -20.32 -13.50 0.60
N LYS A 173 -20.97 -14.68 0.61
CA LYS A 173 -20.57 -15.81 1.44
C LYS A 173 -19.17 -16.33 1.08
N SER A 174 -18.80 -16.29 -0.20
CA SER A 174 -17.45 -16.65 -0.65
C SER A 174 -16.42 -15.60 -0.25
N MET A 175 -16.74 -14.31 -0.34
CA MET A 175 -15.85 -13.19 0.02
C MET A 175 -15.62 -13.11 1.54
N LYS A 176 -16.60 -13.46 2.37
CA LYS A 176 -16.47 -13.51 3.83
C LYS A 176 -15.42 -14.51 4.35
N LYS A 177 -14.89 -15.36 3.48
CA LYS A 177 -13.79 -16.29 3.81
C LYS A 177 -12.41 -15.61 3.80
N TYR A 178 -12.32 -14.39 3.30
CA TYR A 178 -11.09 -13.61 3.28
C TYR A 178 -11.05 -12.68 4.49
N SER A 179 -9.83 -12.47 4.98
CA SER A 179 -9.45 -11.38 5.86
C SER A 179 -8.77 -10.28 5.05
N GLY A 180 -8.64 -9.07 5.59
CA GLY A 180 -7.89 -8.01 4.90
C GLY A 180 -6.42 -8.41 4.64
N ALA A 181 -5.81 -9.18 5.54
CA ALA A 181 -4.45 -9.70 5.36
C ALA A 181 -4.31 -10.55 4.08
N ASP A 182 -5.36 -11.27 3.69
CA ASP A 182 -5.40 -12.09 2.48
C ASP A 182 -5.43 -11.26 1.20
N LEU A 183 -5.82 -9.98 1.27
CA LEU A 183 -5.91 -9.09 0.11
C LEU A 183 -4.55 -8.49 -0.29
N LYS A 184 -3.51 -8.67 0.52
CA LYS A 184 -2.16 -8.19 0.18
C LYS A 184 -1.60 -8.89 -1.06
N PHE A 185 -1.90 -10.18 -1.21
CA PHE A 185 -1.51 -11.01 -2.35
C PHE A 185 -2.36 -12.29 -2.36
N PHE A 186 -2.50 -12.91 -3.53
CA PHE A 186 -3.32 -14.11 -3.71
C PHE A 186 -2.46 -15.31 -4.14
N GLY A 187 -2.99 -16.51 -3.91
CA GLY A 187 -2.34 -17.75 -4.30
C GLY A 187 -1.04 -18.00 -3.53
N GLU A 188 -0.02 -18.46 -4.24
CA GLU A 188 1.28 -18.76 -3.68
C GLU A 188 2.31 -17.71 -4.10
N LEU A 189 3.14 -17.28 -3.14
CA LEU A 189 4.24 -16.37 -3.37
C LEU A 189 5.53 -17.01 -2.86
N THR A 190 6.42 -17.36 -3.78
CA THR A 190 7.74 -17.90 -3.41
C THR A 190 8.74 -16.76 -3.33
N THR A 191 9.38 -16.63 -2.18
CA THR A 191 10.45 -15.65 -1.93
C THR A 191 11.76 -16.09 -2.59
N SER A 192 12.71 -15.15 -2.73
CA SER A 192 14.07 -15.41 -3.21
C SER A 192 14.78 -16.53 -2.43
N ASP A 193 14.39 -16.71 -1.18
CA ASP A 193 15.03 -17.62 -0.24
C ASP A 193 14.40 -19.04 -0.32
N GLY A 194 13.49 -19.26 -1.26
CA GLY A 194 12.82 -20.54 -1.53
C GLY A 194 11.58 -20.81 -0.67
N TRP A 195 11.23 -19.91 0.26
CA TRP A 195 10.04 -20.07 1.10
C TRP A 195 8.79 -19.65 0.34
N THR A 196 7.79 -20.55 0.31
CA THR A 196 6.47 -20.27 -0.25
C THR A 196 5.50 -19.82 0.83
N HIS A 197 4.90 -18.65 0.62
CA HIS A 197 3.82 -18.13 1.44
C HIS A 197 2.49 -18.30 0.71
N THR A 198 1.44 -18.65 1.45
CA THR A 198 0.08 -18.71 0.93
C THR A 198 -0.66 -17.43 1.30
N GLY A 199 -1.29 -16.79 0.32
CA GLY A 199 -2.14 -15.62 0.50
C GLY A 199 -3.62 -15.96 0.30
N GLY A 200 -4.41 -14.95 -0.11
CA GLY A 200 -5.82 -15.14 -0.39
C GLY A 200 -6.07 -16.23 -1.43
N SER A 201 -7.04 -17.10 -1.16
CA SER A 201 -7.34 -18.22 -2.05
C SER A 201 -7.75 -17.74 -3.45
N VAL A 202 -7.27 -18.42 -4.49
CA VAL A 202 -7.64 -18.14 -5.90
C VAL A 202 -8.75 -19.06 -6.41
N ASN A 203 -9.19 -20.00 -5.59
CA ASN A 203 -10.12 -21.06 -5.98
C ASN A 203 -11.58 -20.74 -5.64
N THR A 204 -11.82 -19.66 -4.90
CA THR A 204 -13.15 -19.27 -4.45
C THR A 204 -14.00 -18.71 -5.59
N ILE A 205 -15.33 -18.70 -5.38
CA ILE A 205 -16.26 -18.09 -6.32
C ILE A 205 -15.95 -16.59 -6.43
N ALA A 206 -15.79 -15.90 -5.29
CA ALA A 206 -15.52 -14.47 -5.25
C ALA A 206 -14.29 -14.06 -6.08
N PHE A 207 -13.16 -14.76 -5.92
CA PHE A 207 -11.95 -14.47 -6.70
C PHE A 207 -12.17 -14.70 -8.20
N LYS A 208 -12.79 -15.83 -8.57
CA LYS A 208 -13.02 -16.18 -9.98
C LYS A 208 -13.96 -15.18 -10.66
N THR A 209 -15.05 -14.82 -10.01
CA THR A 209 -16.02 -13.82 -10.50
C THR A 209 -15.37 -12.44 -10.67
N ALA A 210 -14.58 -11.99 -9.69
CA ALA A 210 -13.85 -10.72 -9.79
C ALA A 210 -12.83 -10.74 -10.93
N ARG A 211 -12.02 -11.80 -11.05
CA ARG A 211 -11.05 -11.95 -12.14
C ARG A 211 -11.72 -11.95 -13.51
N GLU A 212 -12.82 -12.67 -13.67
CA GLU A 212 -13.58 -12.72 -14.92
C GLU A 212 -14.10 -11.34 -15.32
N PHE A 213 -14.63 -10.58 -14.36
CA PHE A 213 -15.03 -9.18 -14.59
C PHE A 213 -13.86 -8.32 -15.07
N LEU A 214 -12.71 -8.42 -14.42
CA LEU A 214 -11.51 -7.65 -14.79
C LEU A 214 -11.03 -7.98 -16.21
N ILE A 215 -11.11 -9.25 -16.63
CA ILE A 215 -10.74 -9.69 -17.99
C ILE A 215 -11.75 -9.18 -19.02
N LYS A 216 -13.05 -9.34 -18.74
CA LYS A 216 -14.13 -8.92 -19.64
C LYS A 216 -14.11 -7.42 -19.91
N ASN A 217 -13.66 -6.63 -18.93
CA ASN A 217 -13.50 -5.19 -19.04
C ASN A 217 -12.09 -4.75 -19.50
N HIS A 218 -11.25 -5.69 -19.96
CA HIS A 218 -9.89 -5.42 -20.45
C HIS A 218 -8.96 -4.73 -19.43
N LEU A 219 -9.21 -4.88 -18.14
CA LEU A 219 -8.37 -4.31 -17.08
C LEU A 219 -7.15 -5.18 -16.78
N ILE A 220 -7.24 -6.49 -17.06
CA ILE A 220 -6.13 -7.43 -16.95
C ILE A 220 -6.12 -8.40 -18.13
N ASN A 221 -4.93 -8.96 -18.44
CA ASN A 221 -4.80 -10.01 -19.45
C ASN A 221 -5.26 -11.37 -18.88
N ASN A 222 -6.02 -12.15 -19.66
CA ASN A 222 -6.43 -13.50 -19.27
C ASN A 222 -5.25 -14.47 -19.09
N SER A 223 -4.12 -14.24 -19.75
CA SER A 223 -2.90 -15.05 -19.57
C SER A 223 -2.05 -14.63 -18.36
N ALA A 224 -2.41 -13.54 -17.66
CA ALA A 224 -1.60 -13.02 -16.57
C ALA A 224 -1.49 -14.05 -15.42
N PRO A 225 -0.27 -14.33 -14.91
CA PRO A 225 -0.07 -15.29 -13.83
C PRO A 225 -0.66 -14.77 -12.52
N TYR A 226 -1.39 -15.64 -11.81
CA TYR A 226 -2.05 -15.28 -10.56
C TYR A 226 -2.13 -16.41 -9.52
N LYS A 227 -1.84 -17.66 -9.90
CA LYS A 227 -1.90 -18.80 -8.97
C LYS A 227 -0.62 -18.94 -8.15
N SER A 228 0.52 -18.73 -8.81
CA SER A 228 1.84 -18.67 -8.21
C SER A 228 2.62 -17.50 -8.81
N LYS A 229 3.30 -16.74 -7.96
CA LYS A 229 4.24 -15.69 -8.37
C LYS A 229 5.57 -15.89 -7.64
N GLN A 230 6.67 -15.57 -8.31
CA GLN A 230 7.98 -15.46 -7.68
C GLN A 230 8.25 -14.01 -7.31
N LEU A 231 8.68 -13.77 -6.09
CA LEU A 231 9.10 -12.45 -5.64
C LEU A 231 10.57 -12.25 -6.03
N HIS A 232 10.82 -11.60 -7.17
CA HIS A 232 12.17 -11.16 -7.49
C HIS A 232 12.51 -9.92 -6.66
N HIS A 233 13.46 -10.05 -5.73
CA HIS A 233 14.05 -8.87 -5.11
C HIS A 233 14.84 -8.13 -6.19
N ARG A 234 14.31 -7.02 -6.71
CA ARG A 234 15.07 -6.14 -7.60
C ARG A 234 16.13 -5.41 -6.79
N THR A 235 17.26 -6.06 -6.51
CA THR A 235 18.52 -5.41 -6.16
C THR A 235 19.14 -4.85 -7.44
N SER A 236 18.61 -3.74 -7.94
CA SER A 236 19.30 -2.90 -8.92
C SER A 236 18.71 -1.49 -8.86
N LYS A 237 19.34 -0.60 -8.10
CA LYS A 237 19.32 0.82 -8.43
C LYS A 237 20.17 0.94 -9.70
N THR A 238 19.53 1.05 -10.86
CA THR A 238 20.20 1.47 -12.08
C THR A 238 20.67 2.90 -11.86
N LEU A 239 21.97 3.09 -11.65
CA LEU A 239 22.62 4.39 -11.75
C LEU A 239 22.94 4.60 -13.22
N ILE A 240 22.27 5.56 -13.84
CA ILE A 240 22.63 6.05 -15.17
C ILE A 240 23.70 7.12 -14.92
N LEU A 241 24.95 6.80 -15.22
CA LEU A 241 26.05 7.78 -15.19
C LEU A 241 26.11 8.49 -16.54
N MET A 242 26.37 9.79 -16.53
CA MET A 242 26.69 10.57 -17.73
C MET A 242 28.13 10.24 -18.19
N ASP A 243 28.45 10.45 -19.47
CA ASP A 243 29.76 10.07 -20.03
C ASP A 243 30.93 10.76 -19.30
N ASP A 244 30.74 12.00 -18.86
CA ASP A 244 31.70 12.79 -18.08
C ASP A 244 32.04 12.14 -16.72
N GLU A 245 31.07 11.47 -16.09
CA GLU A 245 31.25 10.77 -14.82
C GLU A 245 32.00 9.44 -15.04
N ILE A 246 31.83 8.79 -16.20
CA ILE A 246 32.54 7.55 -16.55
C ILE A 246 34.04 7.81 -16.70
N GLU A 247 34.42 8.94 -17.30
CA GLU A 247 35.83 9.33 -17.46
C GLU A 247 36.51 9.58 -16.12
N GLU A 248 35.85 10.26 -15.19
CA GLU A 248 36.37 10.51 -13.83
C GLU A 248 36.58 9.20 -13.04
N PHE A 249 35.70 8.21 -13.23
CA PHE A 249 35.83 6.90 -12.60
C PHE A 249 37.00 6.09 -13.16
N GLN A 250 37.23 6.14 -14.47
CA GLN A 250 38.37 5.46 -15.10
C GLN A 250 39.71 6.13 -14.75
N ALA A 251 39.73 7.46 -14.64
CA ALA A 251 40.91 8.21 -14.22
C ALA A 251 41.37 7.85 -12.79
N ASN A 252 40.43 7.45 -11.93
CA ASN A 252 40.70 6.98 -10.57
C ASN A 252 41.04 5.47 -10.48
N GLY A 253 41.31 4.81 -11.61
CA GLY A 253 41.83 3.44 -11.66
C GLY A 253 40.78 2.34 -11.56
N PHE A 254 39.49 2.66 -11.66
CA PHE A 254 38.41 1.68 -11.65
C PHE A 254 38.13 1.14 -13.07
N LYS A 255 38.09 -0.19 -13.22
CA LYS A 255 37.64 -0.82 -14.47
C LYS A 255 36.13 -0.72 -14.58
N VAL A 256 35.66 -0.01 -15.59
CA VAL A 256 34.25 0.06 -15.98
C VAL A 256 34.04 -0.89 -17.17
N GLU A 257 33.33 -2.01 -16.96
CA GLU A 257 32.96 -2.91 -18.06
C GLU A 257 31.63 -2.44 -18.68
N LYS A 258 31.65 -2.10 -19.98
CA LYS A 258 30.44 -1.83 -20.76
C LYS A 258 29.71 -3.16 -21.01
N PHE A 259 28.70 -3.46 -20.20
CA PHE A 259 27.74 -4.51 -20.56
C PHE A 259 26.76 -3.96 -21.60
N GLY A 260 26.59 -4.70 -22.70
CA GLY A 260 25.91 -4.26 -23.93
C GLY A 260 24.44 -3.85 -23.77
N GLU A 261 23.93 -3.21 -24.83
CA GLU A 261 22.63 -2.56 -24.96
C GLU A 261 21.46 -3.36 -24.35
N VAL A 262 20.68 -2.68 -23.51
CA VAL A 262 19.37 -3.19 -23.08
C VAL A 262 18.37 -2.92 -24.21
N PHE A 263 18.08 -3.95 -25.00
CA PHE A 263 16.95 -3.92 -25.92
C PHE A 263 15.64 -3.72 -25.14
N ARG A 264 14.94 -2.61 -25.40
CA ARG A 264 13.50 -2.51 -25.17
C ARG A 264 12.82 -3.41 -26.20
N ASN A 265 12.35 -4.58 -25.78
CA ASN A 265 11.42 -5.34 -26.61
C ASN A 265 10.00 -4.76 -26.45
N ASP A 266 9.69 -3.77 -27.27
CA ASP A 266 8.33 -3.46 -27.70
C ASP A 266 8.08 -4.22 -29.02
N THR A 267 7.34 -5.33 -28.98
CA THR A 267 6.73 -5.99 -30.16
C THR A 267 5.59 -6.87 -29.63
N ALA A 268 4.30 -6.62 -29.82
CA ALA A 268 3.55 -6.41 -31.07
C ALA A 268 3.93 -7.45 -32.14
N ASN A 269 3.03 -8.42 -32.33
CA ASN A 269 2.99 -9.28 -33.52
C ASN A 269 2.98 -8.41 -34.79
N GLU A 270 3.70 -8.81 -35.84
CA GLU A 270 3.09 -9.17 -37.14
C GLU A 270 4.12 -9.42 -38.26
N THR A 271 3.85 -10.52 -39.00
CA THR A 271 4.08 -10.78 -40.44
C THR A 271 5.24 -10.15 -41.21
N TYR A 272 6.12 -11.01 -41.73
CA TYR A 272 7.05 -10.69 -42.82
C TYR A 272 6.34 -10.72 -44.19
N SER A 273 6.46 -9.62 -44.94
CA SER A 273 6.40 -9.56 -46.40
C SER A 273 7.15 -8.31 -46.88
N THR A 274 7.76 -8.44 -48.06
CA THR A 274 8.33 -7.43 -48.99
C THR A 274 9.77 -6.92 -48.83
N GLU A 275 10.59 -7.33 -49.80
CA GLU A 275 11.33 -6.51 -50.81
C GLU A 275 12.11 -5.23 -50.42
N GLU A 276 13.23 -5.11 -51.16
CA GLU A 276 14.37 -4.20 -51.23
C GLU A 276 14.23 -2.66 -51.02
N MET A 277 15.20 -2.11 -50.25
CA MET A 277 15.99 -0.83 -50.38
C MET A 277 15.30 0.56 -50.46
N PRO A 278 15.99 1.73 -50.30
CA PRO A 278 17.24 2.08 -49.58
C PRO A 278 17.16 3.35 -48.67
N ASN A 279 18.23 3.56 -47.90
CA ASN A 279 18.75 4.74 -47.17
C ASN A 279 18.03 6.12 -47.30
N ASP A 280 17.75 6.74 -46.15
CA ASP A 280 18.12 8.14 -45.91
C ASP A 280 18.29 8.46 -44.40
N GLU A 281 19.16 9.43 -44.13
CA GLU A 281 19.80 9.85 -42.89
C GLU A 281 18.85 10.20 -41.73
N ARG A 282 19.18 9.76 -40.50
CA ARG A 282 18.77 10.42 -39.25
C ARG A 282 19.86 10.36 -38.19
N ASP A 283 20.28 11.56 -37.76
CA ASP A 283 21.10 11.84 -36.59
C ASP A 283 20.69 11.00 -35.37
N THR A 284 21.64 10.26 -34.81
CA THR A 284 21.49 9.58 -33.52
C THR A 284 22.37 10.28 -32.49
N ASN A 285 21.76 11.12 -31.64
CA ASN A 285 22.33 11.43 -30.33
C ASN A 285 22.24 10.15 -29.47
N PHE A 286 23.27 9.31 -29.57
CA PHE A 286 23.43 8.09 -28.78
C PHE A 286 23.76 8.46 -27.33
N LYS A 287 22.86 8.17 -26.39
CA LYS A 287 23.20 8.14 -24.96
C LYS A 287 23.63 6.72 -24.61
N SER A 288 24.90 6.52 -24.30
CA SER A 288 25.35 5.27 -23.68
C SER A 288 24.86 5.16 -22.24
N SER A 289 24.30 4.01 -21.86
CA SER A 289 24.02 3.68 -20.46
C SER A 289 24.82 2.46 -20.06
N VAL A 290 25.62 2.55 -18.99
CA VAL A 290 26.46 1.46 -18.49
C VAL A 290 25.84 0.85 -17.23
N VAL A 291 25.73 -0.48 -17.20
CA VAL A 291 25.24 -1.25 -16.03
C VAL A 291 26.44 -1.69 -15.19
N ILE A 292 26.48 -1.30 -13.91
CA ILE A 292 27.57 -1.67 -13.00
C ILE A 292 27.05 -2.61 -11.89
N GLY A 293 27.75 -3.73 -11.68
CA GLY A 293 27.42 -4.74 -10.66
C GLY A 293 27.59 -4.27 -9.20
N ALA A 294 26.88 -4.93 -8.29
CA ALA A 294 26.67 -4.52 -6.89
C ALA A 294 27.96 -4.29 -6.07
N SER A 295 29.05 -4.99 -6.37
CA SER A 295 30.32 -4.84 -5.65
C SER A 295 30.99 -3.49 -5.90
N VAL A 296 30.78 -2.88 -7.06
CA VAL A 296 31.35 -1.59 -7.44
C VAL A 296 30.47 -0.44 -6.93
N ALA A 297 29.15 -0.62 -6.91
CA ALA A 297 28.21 0.38 -6.37
C ALA A 297 28.44 0.69 -4.87
N PHE A 298 28.87 -0.31 -4.09
CA PHE A 298 29.25 -0.11 -2.69
C PHE A 298 30.54 0.71 -2.53
N ALA A 299 31.51 0.55 -3.43
CA ALA A 299 32.73 1.36 -3.44
C ALA A 299 32.45 2.81 -3.82
N ILE A 300 31.53 3.05 -4.78
CA ILE A 300 31.08 4.37 -5.23
C ILE A 300 30.43 5.16 -4.08
N MET A 301 29.51 4.53 -3.33
CA MET A 301 28.87 5.17 -2.17
C MET A 301 29.86 5.46 -1.03
N PHE A 302 30.90 4.63 -0.88
CA PHE A 302 31.93 4.84 0.16
C PHE A 302 32.87 5.99 -0.20
N LEU A 303 33.24 6.15 -1.47
CA LEU A 303 34.07 7.25 -1.98
C LEU A 303 33.35 8.61 -1.95
N TYR A 304 32.06 8.66 -2.33
CA TYR A 304 31.26 9.89 -2.24
C TYR A 304 31.15 10.43 -0.81
N LYS A 305 31.15 9.55 0.18
CA LYS A 305 31.09 9.91 1.60
C LYS A 305 32.43 10.39 2.16
N LEU A 306 33.54 10.04 1.51
CA LEU A 306 34.91 10.43 1.88
C LEU A 306 35.35 11.73 1.20
N LEU A 307 34.80 12.05 0.03
CA LEU A 307 35.11 13.27 -0.73
C LEU A 307 34.23 14.48 -0.33
N PHE A 308 33.10 14.24 0.34
CA PHE A 308 32.15 15.28 0.77
C PHE A 308 31.89 15.30 2.30
N SER A 309 32.86 14.82 3.10
CA SER A 309 32.89 14.97 4.56
C SER A 309 34.07 15.81 5.03
#